data_AF-A0A956GYE7-F1
#
_entry.id   AF-A0A956GYE7-F1
#
_cell.length_a   1.000
_cell.length_b   1.000
_cell.length_c   1.000
_cell.angle_alpha   90.00
_cell.angle_beta   90.00
_cell.angle_gamma   90.00
#
_symmetry.space_group_name_H-M   'P 1'
#
loop_
_entity.id
_entity.type
_entity.pdbx_description
1 polymer ?
#
loop_
_entity_poly.entity_id
_entity_poly.type
_entity_poly.pdbx_seq_one_letter_code
_entity_poly.pdbx_strand_id
1 'polypeptide(L)'
;MATRDAHTAYPAEVYETFDAFMQQVIRDTYERGAKRPEFVALILASGELIPMAWGRIKQAGVRDLALGAAGVVALRYGIQWLLGGPVGVILTGFTVATMISFFWSHQKEVLARRTPYKRLIADTNEKYEDIQARYRDGRYDAGERALLIEGLLRRVLTEIERPVEIDEADADEDDADN
;
A
#
# COMPACT_ATOMS: atom_id res chain seq x y z
N MET A 1 -15.00 0.02 -37.44
CA MET A 1 -13.69 -0.43 -36.94
C MET A 1 -13.98 -1.14 -35.63
N ALA A 2 -13.95 -2.47 -35.62
CA ALA A 2 -14.34 -3.24 -34.45
C ALA A 2 -13.24 -3.10 -33.39
N THR A 3 -13.55 -2.43 -32.28
CA THR A 3 -12.74 -2.45 -31.06
C THR A 3 -12.62 -3.92 -30.66
N ARG A 4 -11.47 -4.52 -30.90
CA ARG A 4 -11.14 -5.79 -30.25
C ARG A 4 -10.94 -5.40 -28.80
N ASP A 5 -11.94 -5.63 -27.97
CA ASP A 5 -11.76 -5.63 -26.53
C ASP A 5 -10.64 -6.64 -26.25
N ALA A 6 -9.44 -6.14 -25.98
CA ALA A 6 -8.38 -6.98 -25.46
C ALA A 6 -8.96 -7.61 -24.19
N HIS A 7 -8.94 -8.93 -24.11
CA HIS A 7 -9.45 -9.62 -22.93
C HIS A 7 -8.47 -9.33 -21.78
N THR A 8 -8.72 -8.24 -21.04
CA THR A 8 -7.88 -7.80 -19.92
C THR A 8 -8.26 -8.55 -18.65
N ALA A 9 -7.26 -8.90 -17.84
CA ALA A 9 -7.49 -9.59 -16.58
C ALA A 9 -8.06 -8.67 -15.48
N TYR A 10 -7.84 -7.37 -15.59
CA TYR A 10 -8.22 -6.36 -14.61
C TYR A 10 -9.20 -5.32 -15.19
N PRO A 11 -9.85 -4.49 -14.35
CA PRO A 11 -10.62 -3.34 -14.81
C PRO A 11 -9.77 -2.39 -15.67
N ALA A 12 -10.40 -1.71 -16.62
CA ALA A 12 -9.70 -0.87 -17.59
C ALA A 12 -8.82 0.21 -16.94
N GLU A 13 -9.28 0.77 -15.82
CA GLU A 13 -8.61 1.86 -15.10
C GLU A 13 -7.19 1.49 -14.65
N VAL A 14 -6.96 0.21 -14.33
CA VAL A 14 -5.66 -0.36 -13.93
C VAL A 14 -4.60 -0.18 -15.02
N TYR A 15 -5.02 -0.14 -16.28
CA TYR A 15 -4.15 0.01 -17.44
C TYR A 15 -3.99 1.46 -17.89
N GLU A 16 -4.70 2.41 -17.26
CA GLU A 16 -4.70 3.81 -17.66
C GLU A 16 -3.97 4.71 -16.66
N THR A 17 -3.96 4.35 -15.37
CA THR A 17 -3.31 5.17 -14.32
C THR A 17 -2.54 4.34 -13.31
N PHE A 18 -1.40 4.88 -12.85
CA PHE A 18 -0.60 4.24 -11.80
C PHE A 18 -1.37 4.14 -10.47
N ASP A 19 -2.24 5.11 -10.17
CA ASP A 19 -3.07 5.07 -8.97
C ASP A 19 -4.02 3.87 -8.97
N ALA A 20 -4.73 3.61 -10.07
CA ALA A 20 -5.59 2.45 -10.19
C ALA A 20 -4.79 1.13 -10.18
N PHE A 21 -3.59 1.13 -10.78
CA PHE A 21 -2.66 0.01 -10.68
C PHE A 21 -2.29 -0.30 -9.22
N MET A 22 -1.89 0.71 -8.44
CA MET A 22 -1.53 0.53 -7.04
C MET A 22 -2.73 0.14 -6.17
N GLN A 23 -3.90 0.68 -6.48
CA GLN A 23 -5.15 0.28 -5.85
C GLN A 23 -5.45 -1.20 -6.05
N GLN A 24 -5.22 -1.73 -7.25
CA GLN A 24 -5.36 -3.16 -7.53
C GLN A 24 -4.31 -3.99 -6.76
N VAL A 25 -3.04 -3.55 -6.71
CA VAL A 25 -1.99 -4.23 -5.93
C VAL A 25 -2.36 -4.32 -4.45
N ILE A 26 -2.87 -3.25 -3.87
CA ILE A 26 -3.32 -3.21 -2.47
C ILE A 26 -4.49 -4.17 -2.24
N ARG A 27 -5.46 -4.18 -3.15
CA ARG A 27 -6.60 -5.11 -3.11
C ARG A 27 -6.12 -6.57 -3.17
N ASP A 28 -5.30 -6.93 -4.14
CA ASP A 28 -4.81 -8.29 -4.33
C ASP A 28 -3.98 -8.74 -3.11
N THR A 29 -3.16 -7.85 -2.54
CA THR A 29 -2.39 -8.12 -1.31
C THR A 29 -3.32 -8.35 -0.11
N TYR A 30 -4.37 -7.54 0.02
CA TYR A 30 -5.39 -7.69 1.07
C TYR A 30 -6.11 -9.04 0.98
N GLU A 31 -6.56 -9.41 -0.23
CA GLU A 31 -7.28 -10.66 -0.49
C GLU A 31 -6.43 -11.89 -0.19
N ARG A 32 -5.10 -11.78 -0.32
CA ARG A 32 -4.14 -12.84 0.09
C ARG A 32 -3.84 -12.87 1.58
N GLY A 33 -4.14 -11.79 2.33
CA GLY A 33 -4.09 -11.78 3.79
C GLY A 33 -3.85 -10.39 4.41
N ALA A 34 -4.89 -9.83 5.01
CA ALA A 34 -4.87 -8.50 5.64
C ALA A 34 -4.11 -8.38 6.98
N LYS A 35 -3.80 -9.50 7.65
CA LYS A 35 -3.11 -9.55 8.96
C LYS A 35 -1.63 -9.90 8.81
N ARG A 36 -1.00 -9.37 7.77
CA ARG A 36 0.37 -9.68 7.40
C ARG A 36 1.23 -8.42 7.50
N PRO A 37 2.46 -8.50 8.05
CA PRO A 37 3.39 -7.38 8.09
C PRO A 37 3.60 -6.74 6.72
N GLU A 38 3.59 -7.55 5.66
CA GLU A 38 3.70 -7.14 4.26
C GLU A 38 2.59 -6.16 3.87
N PHE A 39 1.33 -6.49 4.16
CA PHE A 39 0.19 -5.65 3.83
C PHE A 39 0.27 -4.30 4.56
N VAL A 40 0.55 -4.32 5.87
CA VAL A 40 0.65 -3.08 6.64
C VAL A 40 1.81 -2.22 6.15
N ALA A 41 2.99 -2.80 5.95
CA ALA A 41 4.15 -2.09 5.44
C ALA A 41 3.89 -1.50 4.04
N LEU A 42 3.18 -2.22 3.17
CA LEU A 42 2.79 -1.74 1.84
C LEU A 42 1.92 -0.49 1.95
N ILE A 43 0.89 -0.51 2.81
CA ILE A 43 0.02 0.66 3.05
C ILE A 43 0.83 1.86 3.57
N LEU A 44 1.76 1.63 4.51
CA LEU A 44 2.62 2.69 5.06
C LEU A 44 3.63 3.22 4.03
N ALA A 45 4.02 2.41 3.05
CA ALA A 45 4.93 2.78 1.98
C ALA A 45 4.22 3.47 0.81
N SER A 46 2.99 3.05 0.48
CA SER A 46 2.18 3.57 -0.62
C SER A 46 1.55 4.94 -0.36
N GLY A 47 1.52 5.37 0.91
CA GLY A 47 0.86 6.63 1.27
C GLY A 47 1.59 7.42 2.35
N GLU A 48 2.07 8.58 1.93
CA GLU A 48 2.37 9.84 2.64
C GLU A 48 1.42 10.29 3.78
N LEU A 49 0.61 9.42 4.39
CA LEU A 49 -0.38 9.78 5.41
C LEU A 49 0.13 9.69 6.85
N ILE A 50 1.33 9.16 7.10
CA ILE A 50 1.83 8.98 8.48
C ILE A 50 2.47 10.26 9.07
N PRO A 51 3.32 11.03 8.36
CA PRO A 51 4.02 12.15 9.01
C PRO A 51 3.05 13.19 9.58
N MET A 52 1.95 13.46 8.86
CA MET A 52 0.98 14.48 9.24
C MET A 52 -0.03 14.00 10.30
N ALA A 53 -0.30 12.68 10.37
CA ALA A 53 -1.14 12.09 11.40
C ALA A 53 -0.36 11.85 12.72
N TRP A 54 0.89 11.38 12.62
CA TRP A 54 1.76 11.13 13.78
C TRP A 54 2.23 12.43 14.45
N GLY A 55 2.50 13.47 13.66
CA GLY A 55 2.80 14.81 14.17
C GLY A 55 1.66 15.39 15.01
N ARG A 56 0.40 15.20 14.59
CA ARG A 56 -0.78 15.63 15.35
C ARG A 56 -1.08 14.76 16.56
N ILE A 57 -0.82 13.44 16.51
CA ILE A 57 -0.98 12.53 17.67
C ILE A 57 0.07 12.82 18.75
N LYS A 58 1.33 13.07 18.38
CA LYS A 58 2.37 13.50 19.34
C LYS A 58 2.05 14.87 19.97
N GLN A 59 1.47 15.78 19.18
CA GLN A 59 1.14 17.14 19.64
C GLN A 59 -0.15 17.19 20.47
N ALA A 60 -1.12 16.31 20.21
CA ALA A 60 -2.38 16.21 20.96
C ALA A 60 -2.28 15.31 22.20
N GLY A 61 -1.27 14.43 22.31
CA GLY A 61 -1.17 13.48 23.41
C GLY A 61 -2.22 12.36 23.31
N VAL A 62 -1.79 11.11 23.52
CA VAL A 62 -2.66 9.91 23.45
C VAL A 62 -3.83 9.97 24.44
N ARG A 63 -3.70 10.78 25.51
CA ARG A 63 -4.69 10.97 26.56
C ARG A 63 -5.87 11.87 26.13
N ASP A 64 -5.66 12.87 25.27
CA ASP A 64 -6.73 13.79 24.81
C ASP A 64 -7.58 13.17 23.70
N LEU A 65 -6.99 12.28 22.90
CA LEU A 65 -7.71 11.46 21.91
C LEU A 65 -8.62 10.41 22.57
N ALA A 66 -8.30 9.96 23.77
CA ALA A 66 -9.04 8.96 24.52
C ALA A 66 -10.21 9.53 25.37
N LEU A 67 -10.31 10.87 25.52
CA LEU A 67 -11.16 11.48 26.54
C LEU A 67 -12.40 12.24 26.03
N GLY A 68 -12.76 12.21 24.74
CA GLY A 68 -13.95 12.96 24.31
C GLY A 68 -14.56 12.60 22.95
N ALA A 69 -15.85 12.95 22.81
CA ALA A 69 -16.70 12.71 21.64
C ALA A 69 -16.14 13.24 20.30
N ALA A 70 -15.16 14.16 20.33
CA ALA A 70 -14.49 14.69 19.14
C ALA A 70 -13.52 13.69 18.48
N GLY A 71 -12.92 12.76 19.23
CA GLY A 71 -11.99 11.76 18.69
C GLY A 71 -12.67 10.76 17.75
N VAL A 72 -13.92 10.40 18.06
CA VAL A 72 -14.72 9.47 17.24
C VAL A 72 -15.14 10.11 15.91
N VAL A 73 -15.39 11.42 15.89
CA VAL A 73 -15.82 12.15 14.68
C VAL A 73 -14.64 12.37 13.71
N ALA A 74 -13.45 12.72 14.21
CA ALA A 74 -12.25 12.84 13.38
C ALA A 74 -11.80 11.49 12.79
N LEU A 75 -11.90 10.40 13.57
CA LEU A 75 -11.67 9.04 13.07
C LEU A 75 -12.69 8.66 11.99
N ARG A 76 -13.97 8.99 12.20
CA ARG A 76 -15.04 8.71 11.23
C ARG A 76 -14.87 9.47 9.91
N TYR A 77 -14.49 10.75 9.96
CA TYR A 77 -14.23 11.56 8.76
C TYR A 77 -12.91 11.20 8.06
N GLY A 78 -11.85 10.88 8.81
CA GLY A 78 -10.58 10.42 8.25
C GLY A 78 -10.69 9.05 7.58
N ILE A 79 -11.48 8.14 8.18
CA ILE A 79 -11.87 6.89 7.54
C ILE A 79 -12.69 7.19 6.29
N GLN A 80 -13.75 8.00 6.35
CA GLN A 80 -14.62 8.27 5.18
C GLN A 80 -13.89 8.91 3.98
N TRP A 81 -12.83 9.70 4.22
CA TRP A 81 -11.96 10.25 3.17
C TRP A 81 -10.97 9.21 2.60
N LEU A 82 -10.46 8.30 3.43
CA LEU A 82 -9.74 7.09 2.99
C LEU A 82 -10.66 6.11 2.24
N LEU A 83 -11.97 6.13 2.55
CA LEU A 83 -13.00 5.26 1.99
C LEU A 83 -13.59 5.75 0.65
N GLY A 84 -13.23 6.95 0.17
CA GLY A 84 -13.89 7.60 -0.96
C GLY A 84 -13.53 7.09 -2.36
N GLY A 85 -12.51 6.22 -2.48
CA GLY A 85 -12.15 5.52 -3.72
C GLY A 85 -12.64 4.07 -3.72
N PRO A 86 -12.59 3.35 -4.86
CA PRO A 86 -13.02 1.95 -4.94
C PRO A 86 -12.24 1.00 -4.01
N VAL A 87 -11.03 1.37 -3.58
CA VAL A 87 -10.26 0.65 -2.52
C VAL A 87 -10.78 0.94 -1.13
N GLY A 88 -11.32 2.14 -0.93
CA GLY A 88 -11.91 2.56 0.31
C GLY A 88 -12.95 1.58 0.82
N VAL A 89 -13.87 1.16 -0.06
CA VAL A 89 -14.94 0.21 0.29
C VAL A 89 -14.42 -1.15 0.84
N ILE A 90 -13.17 -1.53 0.57
CA ILE A 90 -12.60 -2.82 1.02
C ILE A 90 -12.19 -2.78 2.51
N LEU A 91 -11.84 -1.60 3.05
CA LEU A 91 -11.50 -1.40 4.46
C LEU A 91 -12.73 -1.04 5.29
N THR A 92 -13.75 -1.90 5.28
CA THR A 92 -14.91 -1.73 6.18
C THR A 92 -14.48 -1.88 7.64
N GLY A 93 -14.36 -0.76 8.37
CA GLY A 93 -14.45 -0.57 9.83
C GLY A 93 -13.64 -1.45 10.81
N PHE A 94 -13.71 -2.77 10.68
CA PHE A 94 -13.13 -3.76 11.59
C PHE A 94 -11.61 -3.98 11.36
N THR A 95 -11.10 -3.68 10.17
CA THR A 95 -9.69 -3.90 9.81
C THR A 95 -8.76 -2.79 10.26
N VAL A 96 -9.19 -1.51 10.30
CA VAL A 96 -8.30 -0.39 10.63
C VAL A 96 -7.79 -0.46 12.08
N ALA A 97 -8.68 -0.63 13.05
CA ALA A 97 -8.27 -0.76 14.46
C ALA A 97 -7.39 -1.99 14.71
N THR A 98 -7.75 -3.11 14.08
CA THR A 98 -6.96 -4.35 14.12
C THR A 98 -5.58 -4.16 13.49
N MET A 99 -5.47 -3.42 12.40
CA MET A 99 -4.22 -3.12 11.72
C MET A 99 -3.31 -2.20 12.55
N ILE A 100 -3.88 -1.23 13.28
CA ILE A 100 -3.13 -0.39 14.22
C ILE A 100 -2.59 -1.24 15.38
N SER A 101 -3.44 -2.08 15.98
CA SER A 101 -3.01 -2.99 17.04
C SER A 101 -1.94 -3.96 16.53
N PHE A 102 -2.11 -4.50 15.33
CA PHE A 102 -1.13 -5.37 14.69
C PHE A 102 0.20 -4.64 14.46
N PHE A 103 0.16 -3.41 13.93
CA PHE A 103 1.34 -2.59 13.71
C PHE A 103 2.15 -2.39 15.01
N TRP A 104 1.50 -2.07 16.13
CA TRP A 104 2.21 -1.94 17.41
C TRP A 104 2.83 -3.25 17.87
N SER A 105 2.15 -4.38 17.69
CA SER A 105 2.71 -5.69 18.04
C SER A 105 3.85 -6.16 17.12
N HIS A 106 3.94 -5.65 15.88
CA HIS A 106 4.90 -6.09 14.86
C HIS A 106 5.72 -4.91 14.28
N GLN A 107 5.95 -3.88 15.09
CA GLN A 107 6.48 -2.59 14.61
C GLN A 107 7.85 -2.73 13.93
N LYS A 108 8.79 -3.48 14.54
CA LYS A 108 10.15 -3.70 13.99
C LYS A 108 10.07 -4.32 12.60
N GLU A 109 9.26 -5.37 12.47
CA GLU A 109 9.07 -6.13 11.24
C GLU A 109 8.43 -5.30 10.11
N VAL A 110 7.40 -4.52 10.44
CA VAL A 110 6.71 -3.63 9.49
C VAL A 110 7.62 -2.49 9.03
N LEU A 111 8.37 -1.87 9.95
CA LEU A 111 9.25 -0.76 9.61
C LEU A 111 10.46 -1.20 8.77
N ALA A 112 11.00 -2.40 9.00
CA ALA A 112 12.06 -2.97 8.19
C ALA A 112 11.66 -3.11 6.71
N ARG A 113 10.40 -3.48 6.44
CA ARG A 113 9.84 -3.61 5.08
C ARG A 113 9.56 -2.29 4.38
N ARG A 114 9.42 -1.19 5.12
CA ARG A 114 8.96 0.11 4.58
C ARG A 114 9.89 0.67 3.51
N THR A 115 11.20 0.72 3.78
CA THR A 115 12.18 1.28 2.82
C THR A 115 12.28 0.44 1.55
N PRO A 116 12.41 -0.90 1.62
CA PRO A 116 12.31 -1.77 0.45
C PRO A 116 11.05 -1.53 -0.37
N TYR A 117 9.88 -1.42 0.26
CA TYR A 117 8.62 -1.22 -0.48
C TYR A 117 8.51 0.17 -1.12
N LYS A 118 9.05 1.22 -0.49
CA LYS A 118 9.13 2.54 -1.15
C LYS A 118 9.94 2.49 -2.43
N ARG A 119 11.08 1.78 -2.42
CA ARG A 119 11.90 1.58 -3.63
C ARG A 119 11.15 0.74 -4.66
N LEU A 120 10.53 -0.37 -4.24
CA LEU A 120 9.71 -1.20 -5.11
C LEU A 120 8.63 -0.39 -5.83
N ILE A 121 7.88 0.45 -5.10
CA ILE A 121 6.83 1.30 -5.67
C ILE A 121 7.42 2.32 -6.65
N ALA A 122 8.53 2.99 -6.30
CA ALA A 122 9.19 3.95 -7.18
C ALA A 122 9.68 3.29 -8.49
N ASP A 123 10.39 2.17 -8.40
CA ASP A 123 10.89 1.41 -9.55
C ASP A 123 9.74 0.87 -10.41
N THR A 124 8.61 0.53 -9.78
CA THR A 124 7.41 0.06 -10.47
C THR A 124 6.74 1.21 -11.22
N ASN A 125 6.64 2.39 -10.61
CA ASN A 125 6.12 3.59 -11.25
C ASN A 125 6.93 3.95 -12.49
N GLU A 126 8.27 3.94 -12.38
CA GLU A 126 9.15 4.19 -13.53
C GLU A 126 8.89 3.22 -14.69
N LYS A 127 8.77 1.91 -14.40
CA LYS A 127 8.46 0.89 -15.41
C LYS A 127 7.07 1.05 -16.00
N TYR A 128 6.08 1.38 -15.16
CA TYR A 128 4.71 1.62 -15.61
C TYR A 128 4.67 2.81 -16.59
N GLU A 129 5.30 3.92 -16.23
CA GLU A 129 5.38 5.11 -17.09
C GLU A 129 6.17 4.87 -18.38
N ASP A 130 7.25 4.07 -18.36
CA ASP A 130 7.96 3.67 -19.58
C ASP A 130 7.06 2.84 -20.52
N ILE A 131 6.27 1.89 -19.98
CA ILE A 131 5.29 1.13 -20.76
C ILE A 131 4.25 2.06 -21.38
N GLN A 132 3.71 3.01 -20.61
CA GLN A 132 2.72 3.98 -21.09
C GLN A 132 3.29 4.93 -22.13
N ALA A 133 4.52 5.41 -21.94
CA ALA A 133 5.19 6.27 -22.91
C ALA A 133 5.36 5.55 -24.25
N ARG A 134 5.87 4.31 -24.23
CA ARG A 134 6.04 3.51 -25.45
C ARG A 134 4.73 3.16 -26.13
N TYR A 135 3.67 2.92 -25.37
CA TYR A 135 2.32 2.75 -25.93
C TYR A 135 1.83 4.03 -26.63
N ARG A 136 1.96 5.20 -26.00
CA ARG A 136 1.60 6.49 -26.59
C ARG A 136 2.42 6.82 -27.84
N ASP A 137 3.67 6.40 -27.88
CA ASP A 137 4.56 6.51 -29.04
C ASP A 137 4.24 5.48 -30.15
N GLY A 138 3.23 4.62 -29.95
CA GLY A 138 2.82 3.59 -30.91
C GLY A 138 3.78 2.42 -31.04
N ARG A 139 4.72 2.26 -30.09
CA ARG A 139 5.64 1.11 -30.06
C ARG A 139 5.02 -0.17 -29.52
N TYR A 140 3.89 -0.04 -28.81
CA TYR A 140 3.08 -1.15 -28.34
C TYR A 140 1.64 -0.97 -28.81
N ASP A 141 0.97 -2.07 -29.13
CA ASP A 141 -0.48 -2.07 -29.22
C ASP A 141 -1.15 -2.20 -27.83
N ALA A 142 -2.48 -2.10 -27.80
CA ALA A 142 -3.23 -2.13 -26.55
C ALA A 142 -3.13 -3.49 -25.81
N GLY A 143 -3.00 -4.60 -26.55
CA GLY A 143 -2.85 -5.93 -25.97
C GLY A 143 -1.45 -6.15 -25.41
N GLU A 144 -0.42 -5.70 -26.12
CA GLU A 144 0.97 -5.71 -25.65
C GLU A 144 1.13 -4.86 -24.38
N ARG A 145 0.56 -3.64 -24.34
CA ARG A 145 0.50 -2.81 -23.14
C ARG A 145 -0.13 -3.57 -21.98
N ALA A 146 -1.29 -4.20 -22.22
CA ALA A 146 -2.02 -4.92 -21.17
C ALA A 146 -1.19 -6.06 -20.57
N LEU A 147 -0.55 -6.89 -21.41
CA LEU A 147 0.30 -7.99 -20.94
C LEU A 147 1.51 -7.50 -20.13
N LEU A 148 2.13 -6.39 -20.53
CA LEU A 148 3.25 -5.80 -19.80
C LEU A 148 2.83 -5.27 -18.43
N ILE A 149 1.69 -4.56 -18.36
CA ILE A 149 1.14 -4.05 -17.10
C ILE A 149 0.73 -5.21 -16.18
N GLU A 150 0.09 -6.25 -16.71
CA GLU A 150 -0.26 -7.46 -15.94
C GLU A 150 0.97 -8.19 -15.41
N GLY A 151 2.02 -8.33 -16.24
CA GLY A 151 3.29 -8.92 -15.83
C GLY A 151 3.96 -8.10 -14.73
N LEU A 152 3.91 -6.76 -14.83
CA LEU A 152 4.42 -5.85 -13.80
C LEU A 152 3.65 -6.02 -12.49
N LEU A 153 2.31 -6.08 -12.53
CA LEU A 153 1.47 -6.28 -11.35
C LEU A 153 1.81 -7.60 -10.65
N ARG A 154 1.89 -8.71 -11.39
CA ARG A 154 2.28 -10.02 -10.83
C ARG A 154 3.66 -10.00 -10.20
N ARG A 155 4.62 -9.32 -10.82
CA ARG A 155 5.97 -9.15 -10.27
C ARG A 155 5.95 -8.39 -8.94
N VAL A 156 5.19 -7.29 -8.86
CA VAL A 156 5.06 -6.49 -7.64
C VAL A 156 4.48 -7.34 -6.50
N LEU A 157 3.40 -8.08 -6.77
CA LEU A 157 2.80 -8.96 -5.78
C LEU A 157 3.78 -10.04 -5.29
N THR A 158 4.57 -10.61 -6.20
CA THR A 158 5.60 -11.60 -5.86
C THR A 158 6.69 -11.01 -4.96
N GLU A 159 7.13 -9.78 -5.25
CA GLU A 159 8.16 -9.12 -4.44
C GLU A 159 7.65 -8.71 -3.06
N ILE A 160 6.38 -8.30 -2.95
CA ILE A 160 5.74 -8.00 -1.67
C ILE A 160 5.71 -9.24 -0.76
N GLU A 161 5.44 -10.42 -1.33
CA GLU A 161 5.37 -11.69 -0.60
C GLU A 161 6.72 -12.28 -0.22
N ARG A 162 7.81 -11.72 -0.73
CA ARG A 162 9.15 -12.21 -0.45
C ARG A 162 9.49 -12.00 1.03
N PRO A 163 9.99 -13.04 1.74
CA PRO A 163 10.44 -12.89 3.12
C PRO A 163 11.51 -11.80 3.21
N VAL A 164 11.40 -10.92 4.21
CA VAL A 164 12.47 -10.00 4.56
C VAL A 164 13.35 -10.67 5.59
N GLU A 165 14.62 -10.88 5.24
CA GLU A 165 15.65 -11.27 6.18
C GLU A 165 15.85 -10.11 7.15
N ILE A 166 15.42 -10.29 8.40
CA ILE A 166 15.71 -9.36 9.49
C ILE A 166 16.98 -9.91 10.13
N ASP A 167 18.12 -9.26 9.90
CA ASP A 167 19.33 -9.57 10.66
C ASP A 167 19.03 -9.34 12.16
N GLU A 168 19.10 -10.42 12.94
CA GLU A 168 18.85 -10.40 14.39
C GLU A 168 19.96 -9.66 15.18
N ALA A 169 21.00 -9.17 14.50
CA ALA A 169 22.20 -8.59 15.09
C ALA A 169 21.97 -7.27 15.87
N ASP A 170 20.84 -6.59 15.68
CA ASP A 170 20.53 -5.33 16.39
C ASP A 170 19.68 -5.53 17.66
N ALA A 171 19.54 -6.76 18.17
CA ALA A 171 18.72 -7.05 19.36
C ALA A 171 19.50 -7.09 20.69
N ASP A 172 20.84 -7.11 20.66
CA ASP A 172 21.65 -7.42 21.85
C ASP A 172 22.43 -6.22 22.45
N GLU A 173 22.32 -5.00 21.91
CA GLU A 173 23.11 -3.85 22.42
C GLU A 173 22.44 -3.02 23.53
N ASP A 174 21.14 -3.18 23.81
CA ASP A 174 20.43 -2.33 24.79
C ASP A 174 20.26 -2.95 26.20
N ASP A 175 20.66 -4.22 26.42
CA ASP A 175 20.54 -4.91 27.73
C ASP A 175 21.87 -5.04 28.49
N ALA A 176 22.93 -4.36 28.04
CA ALA A 176 24.25 -4.37 28.68
C ALA A 176 24.58 -3.07 29.43
N ASP A 177 23.62 -2.50 30.17
CA ASP A 177 23.90 -1.50 31.20
C ASP A 177 22.80 -1.47 32.28
N ASN A 178 22.86 -2.43 33.21
CA ASN A 178 22.28 -2.30 34.55
C ASN A 178 23.12 -3.01 35.61
#